data_AF-A0A7H4GLT6-F1
#
_entry.id   AF-A0A7H4GLT6-F1
#
_cell.length_a   1.000
_cell.length_b   1.000
_cell.length_c   1.000
_cell.angle_alpha   90.00
_cell.angle_beta   90.00
_cell.angle_gamma   90.00
#
_symmetry.space_group_name_H-M   'P 1'
#
loop_
_entity.id
_entity.type
_entity.pdbx_description
1 polymer ?
#
loop_
_entity_poly.entity_id
_entity_poly.type
_entity_poly.pdbx_seq_one_letter_code
_entity_poly.pdbx_strand_id
1 'polypeptide(L)'
;MTTIILVLAATAIMLAGALVLALCLSVLYGDTSASYRLFAVRDKLVRLDIAGDIDPDDPWFNHTYEQVNSLLQCSYMLSKTRGWIVADQAGKRFAERRFRVRAKAAQADDHRAKAPTSRPPEPLVPILQELDLALDQLLNTHMGWIILLNSATRQYRKLYKQKAKELDDDIHRGLQMAH
;
A
#
# COMPACT_ATOMS: atom_id res chain seq x y z
N MET A 1 17.80 -18.95 -48.65
CA MET A 1 16.89 -19.44 -47.59
C MET A 1 17.51 -19.28 -46.20
N THR A 2 18.73 -19.76 -45.97
CA THR A 2 19.49 -19.61 -44.71
C THR A 2 19.70 -18.16 -44.27
N THR A 3 20.05 -17.26 -45.20
CA THR A 3 20.18 -15.81 -44.94
C THR A 3 18.88 -15.17 -44.44
N ILE A 4 17.74 -15.51 -45.06
CA ILE A 4 16.42 -15.01 -44.66
C ILE A 4 16.07 -15.49 -43.25
N ILE A 5 16.33 -16.76 -42.94
CA ILE A 5 16.08 -17.35 -41.60
C ILE A 5 16.92 -16.64 -40.54
N LEU A 6 18.21 -16.37 -40.82
CA LEU A 6 19.11 -15.66 -39.89
C LEU A 6 18.64 -14.23 -39.61
N VAL A 7 18.22 -13.50 -40.65
CA VAL A 7 17.70 -12.13 -40.49
C VAL A 7 16.42 -12.13 -39.66
N LEU A 8 15.49 -13.05 -39.91
CA LEU A 8 14.26 -13.17 -39.14
C LEU A 8 14.53 -13.52 -37.68
N ALA A 9 15.43 -14.45 -37.42
CA ALA A 9 15.81 -14.84 -36.06
C ALA A 9 16.45 -13.67 -35.30
N ALA A 10 17.39 -12.94 -35.91
CA ALA A 10 18.01 -11.77 -35.31
C ALA A 10 16.97 -10.67 -35.00
N THR A 11 16.04 -10.43 -35.93
CA THR A 11 14.95 -9.45 -35.75
C THR A 11 14.02 -9.85 -34.60
N ALA A 12 13.65 -11.13 -34.50
CA ALA A 12 12.81 -11.65 -33.42
C ALA A 12 13.48 -11.49 -32.05
N ILE A 13 14.78 -11.78 -31.94
CA ILE A 13 15.56 -11.60 -30.71
C ILE A 13 15.59 -10.12 -30.31
N MET A 14 15.84 -9.21 -31.26
CA MET A 14 15.82 -7.77 -31.00
C MET A 14 14.45 -7.30 -30.50
N LEU A 15 13.36 -7.71 -31.15
CA LEU A 15 12.00 -7.34 -30.76
C LEU A 15 11.65 -7.89 -29.37
N ALA A 16 12.03 -9.14 -29.07
CA ALA A 16 11.85 -9.72 -27.75
C ALA A 16 12.62 -8.94 -26.66
N GLY A 17 13.88 -8.57 -26.94
CA GLY A 17 14.69 -7.76 -26.03
C GLY A 17 14.08 -6.38 -25.78
N ALA A 18 13.60 -5.70 -26.84
CA ALA A 18 12.93 -4.41 -26.72
C ALA A 18 11.64 -4.51 -25.89
N LEU A 19 10.86 -5.58 -26.06
CA LEU A 19 9.62 -5.81 -25.32
C LEU A 19 9.88 -6.04 -23.82
N VAL A 20 10.91 -6.82 -23.48
CA VAL A 20 11.34 -7.01 -22.07
C VAL A 20 11.80 -5.68 -21.47
N LEU A 21 12.57 -4.89 -22.21
CA LEU A 21 13.03 -3.58 -21.73
C LEU A 21 11.86 -2.63 -21.50
N ALA A 22 10.91 -2.55 -22.45
CA ALA A 22 9.70 -1.74 -22.32
C ALA A 22 8.85 -2.18 -21.12
N LEU A 23 8.70 -3.49 -20.89
CA LEU A 23 8.00 -4.03 -19.72
C LEU A 23 8.71 -3.62 -18.41
N CYS A 24 10.03 -3.79 -18.33
CA CYS A 24 10.82 -3.38 -17.17
C CYS A 24 10.67 -1.88 -16.90
N LEU A 25 10.78 -1.04 -17.93
CA LEU A 25 10.59 0.40 -17.81
C LEU A 25 9.16 0.75 -17.40
N SER A 26 8.15 0.08 -17.95
CA SER A 26 6.75 0.29 -17.57
C SER A 26 6.50 -0.10 -16.11
N VAL A 27 7.14 -1.14 -15.59
CA VAL A 27 7.03 -1.52 -14.17
C VAL A 27 7.80 -0.53 -13.28
N LEU A 28 9.00 -0.12 -13.70
CA LEU A 28 9.86 0.80 -12.95
C LEU A 28 9.32 2.23 -12.88
N TYR A 29 8.74 2.71 -13.98
CA TYR A 29 8.31 4.10 -14.16
C TYR A 29 6.78 4.26 -14.22
N GLY A 30 6.01 3.19 -14.46
CA GLY A 30 4.54 3.22 -14.42
C GLY A 30 3.96 3.25 -13.01
N ASP A 31 4.79 3.09 -11.98
CA ASP A 31 4.43 3.18 -10.55
C ASP A 31 3.72 4.52 -10.23
N THR A 32 4.11 5.61 -10.89
CA THR A 32 3.49 6.93 -10.72
C THR A 32 2.07 7.02 -11.32
N SER A 33 1.78 6.25 -12.37
CA SER A 33 0.45 6.23 -13.00
C SER A 33 -0.61 5.57 -12.11
N ALA A 34 -0.19 4.66 -11.22
CA ALA A 34 -1.08 4.00 -10.27
C ALA A 34 -1.73 4.98 -9.28
N SER A 35 -1.12 6.14 -9.05
CA SER A 35 -1.65 7.19 -8.16
C SER A 35 -2.60 8.16 -8.87
N TYR A 36 -2.76 8.09 -10.20
CA TYR A 36 -3.55 9.05 -10.96
C TYR A 36 -5.02 9.09 -10.52
N ARG A 37 -5.61 7.94 -10.17
CA ARG A 37 -6.98 7.91 -9.66
C ARG A 37 -7.14 8.63 -8.32
N LEU A 38 -6.13 8.58 -7.45
CA LEU A 38 -6.15 9.33 -6.19
C LEU A 38 -6.10 10.85 -6.44
N PHE A 39 -5.35 11.30 -7.47
CA PHE A 39 -5.40 12.71 -7.88
C PHE A 39 -6.79 13.10 -8.37
N ALA A 40 -7.45 12.26 -9.17
CA ALA A 40 -8.82 12.53 -9.63
C ALA A 40 -9.82 12.62 -8.46
N VAL A 41 -9.69 11.75 -7.45
CA VAL A 41 -10.50 11.82 -6.22
C VAL A 41 -10.25 13.13 -5.47
N ARG A 42 -8.98 13.52 -5.27
CA ARG A 42 -8.63 14.80 -4.63
C ARG A 42 -9.23 15.98 -5.37
N ASP A 43 -9.13 15.98 -6.70
CA ASP A 43 -9.65 17.08 -7.52
C ASP A 43 -11.19 17.15 -7.45
N LYS A 44 -11.89 16.03 -7.28
CA LYS A 44 -13.34 16.00 -7.02
C LYS A 44 -13.69 16.55 -5.64
N LEU A 45 -12.91 16.24 -4.60
CA LEU A 45 -13.09 16.84 -3.27
C LEU A 45 -12.93 18.36 -3.33
N VAL A 46 -11.86 18.85 -3.98
CA VAL A 46 -11.63 20.28 -4.16
C VAL A 46 -12.78 20.95 -4.94
N ARG A 47 -13.36 20.27 -5.92
CA ARG A 47 -14.52 20.79 -6.66
C ARG A 47 -15.77 20.91 -5.79
N LEU A 48 -16.03 19.96 -4.89
CA LEU A 48 -17.16 20.04 -3.96
C LEU A 48 -17.03 21.24 -3.02
N ASP A 49 -15.82 21.47 -2.49
CA ASP A 49 -15.50 22.62 -1.64
C ASP A 49 -15.71 23.94 -2.39
N ILE A 50 -15.13 24.08 -3.59
CA ILE A 50 -15.28 25.28 -4.42
C ILE A 50 -16.74 25.54 -4.82
N ALA A 51 -17.52 24.48 -5.08
CA ALA A 51 -18.92 24.60 -5.43
C ALA A 51 -19.81 25.00 -4.23
N GLY A 52 -19.31 24.87 -3.00
CA GLY A 52 -20.08 25.10 -1.78
C GLY A 52 -21.11 23.99 -1.49
N ASP A 53 -20.93 22.81 -2.09
CA ASP A 53 -21.85 21.66 -1.92
C ASP A 53 -21.64 20.96 -0.56
N ILE A 54 -20.51 21.22 0.09
CA ILE A 54 -20.12 20.68 1.40
C ILE A 54 -19.50 21.79 2.24
N ASP A 55 -19.75 21.75 3.55
CA ASP A 55 -19.08 22.61 4.53
C ASP A 55 -17.60 22.23 4.62
N PRO A 56 -16.64 23.15 4.42
CA PRO A 56 -15.21 22.86 4.56
C PRO A 56 -14.82 22.38 5.96
N ASP A 57 -15.61 22.71 6.99
CA ASP A 57 -15.39 22.22 8.35
C ASP A 57 -16.08 20.86 8.61
N ASP A 58 -16.72 20.25 7.59
CA ASP A 58 -17.35 18.95 7.72
C ASP A 58 -16.30 17.86 8.10
N PRO A 59 -16.55 17.08 9.17
CA PRO A 59 -15.60 16.08 9.63
C PRO A 59 -15.29 14.98 8.60
N TRP A 60 -16.28 14.61 7.77
CA TRP A 60 -16.09 13.60 6.74
C TRP A 60 -15.25 14.14 5.58
N PHE A 61 -15.52 15.36 5.14
CA PHE A 61 -14.72 16.02 4.11
C PHE A 61 -13.25 16.11 4.54
N ASN A 62 -12.99 16.64 5.73
CA ASN A 62 -11.64 16.78 6.27
C ASN A 62 -10.93 15.42 6.41
N HIS A 63 -11.61 14.42 6.97
CA HIS A 63 -11.06 13.08 7.10
C HIS A 63 -10.67 12.47 5.74
N THR A 64 -11.57 12.53 4.76
CA THR A 64 -11.34 11.98 3.42
C THR A 64 -10.23 12.74 2.69
N TYR A 65 -10.20 14.07 2.80
CA TYR A 65 -9.17 14.90 2.18
C TYR A 65 -7.77 14.61 2.75
N GLU A 66 -7.65 14.54 4.08
CA GLU A 66 -6.41 14.16 4.76
C GLU A 66 -5.95 12.74 4.38
N GLN A 67 -6.89 11.80 4.30
CA GLN A 67 -6.61 10.42 3.90
C GLN A 67 -6.05 10.37 2.48
N VAL A 68 -6.71 11.02 1.51
CA VAL A 68 -6.26 11.06 0.11
C VAL A 68 -4.88 11.70 0.00
N ASN A 69 -4.63 12.81 0.68
CA ASN A 69 -3.32 13.47 0.67
C ASN A 69 -2.22 12.60 1.29
N SER A 70 -2.53 11.94 2.40
CA SER A 70 -1.60 11.00 3.06
C SER A 70 -1.25 9.84 2.14
N LEU A 71 -2.24 9.30 1.41
CA LEU A 71 -2.04 8.24 0.43
C LEU A 71 -1.17 8.71 -0.73
N LEU A 72 -1.47 9.88 -1.31
CA LEU A 72 -0.68 10.46 -2.39
C LEU A 72 0.78 10.72 -1.97
N GLN A 73 1.00 11.29 -0.79
CA GLN A 73 2.34 11.53 -0.25
C GLN A 73 3.09 10.21 -0.03
N CYS A 74 2.43 9.21 0.53
CA CYS A 74 3.01 7.89 0.75
C CYS A 74 3.36 7.23 -0.59
N SER A 75 2.44 7.20 -1.55
CA SER A 75 2.68 6.67 -2.90
C SER A 75 3.88 7.35 -3.56
N TYR A 76 3.99 8.67 -3.46
CA TYR A 76 5.15 9.39 -3.97
C TYR A 76 6.47 8.95 -3.32
N MET A 77 6.52 8.84 -1.99
CA MET A 77 7.72 8.39 -1.27
C MET A 77 8.10 6.94 -1.60
N LEU A 78 7.11 6.08 -1.83
CA LEU A 78 7.30 4.67 -2.15
C LEU A 78 7.56 4.44 -3.65
N SER A 79 7.35 5.45 -4.49
CA SER A 79 7.60 5.37 -5.92
C SER A 79 9.11 5.34 -6.22
N LYS A 80 9.44 4.79 -7.39
CA LYS A 80 10.82 4.65 -7.91
C LYS A 80 11.67 3.63 -7.14
N THR A 81 12.80 3.25 -7.73
CA THR A 81 13.71 2.20 -7.22
C THR A 81 14.19 2.42 -5.79
N ARG A 82 14.50 3.66 -5.38
CA ARG A 82 14.87 3.97 -3.98
C ARG A 82 13.68 3.86 -3.03
N GLY A 83 12.48 4.22 -3.49
CA GLY A 83 11.25 4.11 -2.71
C GLY A 83 10.91 2.66 -2.34
N TRP A 84 11.32 1.68 -3.14
CA TRP A 84 11.09 0.27 -2.86
C TRP A 84 11.89 -0.26 -1.66
N ILE A 85 13.11 0.24 -1.45
CA ILE A 85 13.91 -0.08 -0.25
C ILE A 85 13.23 0.51 0.97
N VAL A 86 12.74 1.75 0.87
CA VAL A 86 11.97 2.42 1.92
C VAL A 86 10.70 1.65 2.22
N ALA A 87 9.99 1.17 1.19
CA ALA A 87 8.78 0.36 1.30
C ALA A 87 9.01 -0.92 2.10
N ASP A 88 10.06 -1.67 1.78
CA ASP A 88 10.42 -2.90 2.50
C ASP A 88 10.70 -2.62 3.99
N GLN A 89 11.51 -1.60 4.28
CA GLN A 89 11.83 -1.23 5.67
C GLN A 89 10.59 -0.73 6.43
N ALA A 90 9.77 0.09 5.78
CA ALA A 90 8.52 0.58 6.34
C ALA A 90 7.57 -0.58 6.66
N GLY A 91 7.44 -1.56 5.77
CA GLY A 91 6.65 -2.77 5.97
C GLY A 91 7.09 -3.56 7.20
N LYS A 92 8.40 -3.81 7.36
CA LYS A 92 8.96 -4.49 8.55
C LYS A 92 8.65 -3.72 9.84
N ARG A 93 8.93 -2.42 9.87
CA ARG A 93 8.67 -1.55 11.04
C ARG A 93 7.18 -1.50 11.38
N PHE A 94 6.32 -1.44 10.37
CA PHE A 94 4.87 -1.47 10.53
C PHE A 94 4.41 -2.76 11.21
N ALA A 95 4.89 -3.91 10.72
CA ALA A 95 4.55 -5.21 11.29
C ALA A 95 5.03 -5.34 12.75
N GLU A 96 6.26 -4.93 13.04
CA GLU A 96 6.81 -4.95 14.40
C GLU A 96 6.01 -4.07 15.36
N ARG A 97 5.70 -2.83 14.96
CA ARG A 97 4.92 -1.90 15.80
C ARG A 97 3.55 -2.51 16.13
N ARG A 98 2.83 -3.01 15.13
CA ARG A 98 1.47 -3.52 15.34
C ARG A 98 1.44 -4.90 15.99
N PHE A 99 2.49 -5.72 15.83
CA PHE A 99 2.69 -6.93 16.64
C PHE A 99 2.88 -6.58 18.12
N ARG A 100 3.71 -5.57 18.44
CA ARG A 100 3.89 -5.09 19.84
C ARG A 100 2.61 -4.51 20.43
N VAL A 101 1.87 -3.71 19.65
CA VAL A 101 0.59 -3.13 20.10
C VAL A 101 -0.45 -4.22 20.39
N ARG A 102 -0.58 -5.23 19.51
CA ARG A 102 -1.46 -6.38 19.76
C ARG A 102 -1.02 -7.21 20.97
N ALA A 103 0.28 -7.40 21.17
CA ALA A 103 0.81 -8.12 22.33
C ALA A 103 0.57 -7.37 23.65
N LYS A 104 0.49 -6.03 23.60
CA LYS A 104 0.21 -5.16 24.75
C LYS A 104 -1.26 -4.75 24.84
N ALA A 105 -2.20 -5.66 24.55
CA ALA A 105 -3.63 -5.40 24.55
C ALA A 105 -4.11 -4.76 25.88
N ALA A 106 -4.06 -3.43 25.96
CA ALA A 106 -4.68 -2.60 27.00
C ALA A 106 -4.63 -1.08 26.70
N GLN A 107 -3.62 -0.52 26.02
CA GLN A 107 -3.40 0.95 26.16
C GLN A 107 -2.79 1.70 24.97
N ALA A 108 -2.94 1.23 23.74
CA ALA A 108 -2.60 2.08 22.59
C ALA A 108 -3.89 2.65 22.00
N ASP A 109 -4.25 3.86 22.44
CA ASP A 109 -5.09 4.73 21.62
C ASP A 109 -4.38 4.86 20.26
N ASP A 110 -4.92 4.16 19.26
CA ASP A 110 -4.46 4.29 17.90
C ASP A 110 -4.83 5.71 17.47
N HIS A 111 -3.88 6.66 17.59
CA HIS A 111 -3.99 8.06 17.17
C HIS A 111 -4.24 8.22 15.65
N ARG A 112 -4.63 7.18 14.95
CA ARG A 112 -5.21 7.29 13.62
C ARG A 112 -6.50 8.08 13.76
N ALA A 113 -6.66 9.11 12.94
CA ALA A 113 -7.95 9.76 12.76
C ALA A 113 -8.98 8.64 12.47
N LYS A 114 -9.80 8.32 13.47
CA LYS A 114 -10.89 7.37 13.28
C LYS A 114 -11.86 8.04 12.31
N ALA A 115 -12.40 7.25 11.38
CA ALA A 115 -13.46 7.75 10.53
C ALA A 115 -14.56 8.37 11.41
N PRO A 116 -15.14 9.51 11.01
CA PRO A 116 -16.26 10.08 11.75
C PRO A 116 -17.37 9.03 11.93
N THR A 117 -18.04 9.04 13.08
CA THR A 117 -19.07 8.04 13.41
C THR A 117 -20.44 8.37 12.81
N SER A 118 -20.64 9.60 12.35
CA SER A 118 -21.85 10.05 11.67
C SER A 118 -21.95 9.46 10.26
N ARG A 119 -23.13 9.56 9.63
CA ARG A 119 -23.28 9.22 8.21
C ARG A 119 -22.55 10.26 7.34
N PRO A 120 -21.84 9.84 6.27
CA PRO A 120 -21.21 10.78 5.35
C PRO A 120 -22.26 11.65 4.64
N PRO A 121 -21.95 12.92 4.34
CA PRO A 121 -22.81 13.79 3.52
C PRO A 121 -23.10 13.17 2.16
N GLU A 122 -24.33 13.33 1.66
CA GLU A 122 -24.75 12.75 0.38
C GLU A 122 -23.85 13.11 -0.81
N PRO A 123 -23.37 14.37 -0.95
CA PRO A 123 -22.45 14.73 -2.05
C PRO A 123 -21.10 13.99 -1.98
N LEU A 124 -20.68 13.55 -0.79
CA LEU A 124 -19.39 12.88 -0.57
C LEU A 124 -19.44 11.38 -0.88
N VAL A 125 -20.61 10.74 -0.74
CA VAL A 125 -20.80 9.31 -0.96
C VAL A 125 -20.22 8.80 -2.30
N PRO A 126 -20.50 9.42 -3.48
CA PRO A 126 -19.92 8.96 -4.73
C PRO A 126 -18.39 9.08 -4.76
N ILE A 127 -17.81 10.08 -4.11
CA ILE A 127 -16.35 10.26 -4.03
C ILE A 127 -15.71 9.17 -3.17
N LEU A 128 -16.36 8.78 -2.06
CA LEU A 128 -15.88 7.68 -1.22
C LEU A 128 -15.85 6.35 -2.00
N GLN A 129 -16.86 6.08 -2.83
CA GLN A 129 -16.88 4.89 -3.69
C GLN A 129 -15.74 4.92 -4.72
N GLU A 130 -15.45 6.09 -5.30
CA GLU A 130 -14.32 6.24 -6.20
C GLU A 130 -12.97 6.11 -5.50
N LEU A 131 -12.88 6.56 -4.25
CA LEU A 131 -11.70 6.38 -3.42
C LEU A 131 -11.42 4.90 -3.17
N ASP A 132 -12.44 4.10 -2.85
CA ASP A 132 -12.28 2.65 -2.70
C ASP A 132 -11.76 2.00 -3.99
N LEU A 133 -12.32 2.37 -5.15
CA LEU A 133 -11.84 1.88 -6.45
C LEU A 133 -10.41 2.36 -6.77
N ALA A 134 -10.05 3.57 -6.36
CA ALA A 134 -8.70 4.10 -6.53
C ALA A 134 -7.70 3.37 -5.62
N LEU A 135 -8.10 3.04 -4.40
CA LEU A 135 -7.32 2.25 -3.45
C LEU A 135 -7.07 0.84 -3.97
N ASP A 136 -8.10 0.16 -4.49
CA ASP A 136 -7.95 -1.16 -5.09
C ASP A 136 -6.97 -1.13 -6.25
N GLN A 137 -7.07 -0.13 -7.13
CA GLN A 137 -6.10 0.00 -8.22
C GLN A 137 -4.68 0.25 -7.68
N LEU A 138 -4.53 1.16 -6.71
CA LEU A 138 -3.24 1.47 -6.11
C LEU A 138 -2.59 0.22 -5.52
N LEU A 139 -3.33 -0.56 -4.73
CA LEU A 139 -2.84 -1.77 -4.09
C LEU A 139 -2.45 -2.87 -5.08
N ASN A 140 -3.11 -2.92 -6.25
CA ASN A 140 -2.84 -3.92 -7.28
C ASN A 140 -1.72 -3.52 -8.25
N THR A 141 -1.44 -2.22 -8.42
CA THR A 141 -0.56 -1.73 -9.49
C THR A 141 0.65 -0.95 -8.99
N HIS A 142 0.62 -0.42 -7.78
CA HIS A 142 1.72 0.37 -7.23
C HIS A 142 2.72 -0.55 -6.51
N MET A 143 3.89 -0.76 -7.13
CA MET A 143 4.94 -1.65 -6.64
C MET A 143 5.44 -1.28 -5.25
N GLY A 144 5.62 0.01 -4.97
CA GLY A 144 5.96 0.48 -3.63
C GLY A 144 5.01 -0.02 -2.53
N TRP A 145 3.69 0.11 -2.73
CA TRP A 145 2.69 -0.40 -1.79
C TRP A 145 2.68 -1.92 -1.70
N ILE A 146 2.78 -2.62 -2.82
CA ILE A 146 2.86 -4.08 -2.88
C ILE A 146 4.06 -4.60 -2.07
N ILE A 147 5.24 -4.00 -2.24
CA ILE A 147 6.45 -4.36 -1.51
C ILE A 147 6.27 -4.11 -0.02
N LEU A 148 5.72 -2.96 0.37
CA LEU A 148 5.47 -2.62 1.79
C LEU A 148 4.57 -3.67 2.45
N LEU A 149 3.43 -3.99 1.83
CA LEU A 149 2.46 -4.94 2.38
C LEU A 149 3.00 -6.37 2.43
N ASN A 150 3.72 -6.80 1.39
CA ASN A 150 4.37 -8.10 1.36
C ASN A 150 5.46 -8.22 2.44
N SER A 151 6.27 -7.18 2.62
CA SER A 151 7.31 -7.16 3.63
C SER A 151 6.71 -7.20 5.04
N ALA A 152 5.65 -6.42 5.29
CA ALA A 152 4.91 -6.46 6.53
C ALA A 152 4.34 -7.86 6.81
N THR A 153 3.71 -8.49 5.82
CA THR A 153 3.13 -9.84 5.94
C THR A 153 4.19 -10.89 6.27
N ARG A 154 5.34 -10.86 5.60
CA ARG A 154 6.47 -11.76 5.88
C ARG A 154 7.01 -11.55 7.30
N GLN A 155 7.17 -10.30 7.72
CA GLN A 155 7.65 -9.98 9.06
C GLN A 155 6.66 -10.41 10.14
N TYR A 156 5.35 -10.25 9.93
CA TYR A 156 4.35 -10.82 10.84
C TYR A 156 4.49 -12.32 11.01
N ARG A 157 4.56 -13.07 9.91
CA ARG A 157 4.72 -14.54 9.96
C ARG A 157 5.96 -14.93 10.75
N LYS A 158 7.07 -14.20 10.56
CA LYS A 158 8.30 -14.41 11.32
C LYS A 158 8.09 -14.17 12.82
N LEU A 159 7.48 -13.05 13.21
CA LEU A 159 7.23 -12.69 14.61
C LEU A 159 6.29 -13.68 15.30
N TYR A 160 5.20 -14.10 14.65
CA TYR A 160 4.31 -15.13 15.21
C TYR A 160 5.01 -16.48 15.36
N LYS A 161 5.82 -16.90 14.39
CA LYS A 161 6.59 -18.15 14.50
C LYS A 161 7.58 -18.11 15.65
N GLN A 162 8.25 -16.97 15.84
CA GLN A 162 9.13 -16.76 16.99
C GLN A 162 8.36 -16.83 18.30
N LYS A 163 7.21 -16.15 18.39
CA LYS A 163 6.40 -16.15 19.61
C LYS A 163 5.83 -17.52 19.96
N ALA A 164 5.39 -18.28 18.95
CA ALA A 164 4.93 -19.65 19.13
C ALA A 164 6.04 -20.56 19.67
N LYS A 165 7.27 -20.41 19.13
CA LYS A 165 8.43 -21.14 19.62
C LYS A 165 8.77 -20.78 21.08
N GLU A 166 8.79 -19.49 21.42
CA GLU A 166 9.01 -19.04 22.80
C GLU A 166 7.99 -19.67 23.76
N LEU A 167 6.71 -19.70 23.37
CA LEU A 167 5.66 -20.27 24.20
C LEU A 167 5.82 -21.78 24.39
N ASP A 168 6.20 -22.50 23.33
CA ASP A 168 6.45 -23.94 23.39
C ASP A 168 7.66 -24.26 24.29
N ASP A 169 8.74 -23.48 24.17
CA ASP A 169 9.94 -23.60 25.00
C ASP A 169 9.63 -23.26 26.49
N ASP A 170 8.72 -22.32 26.77
CA ASP A 170 8.26 -21.99 28.11
C ASP A 170 7.42 -23.14 28.72
N ILE A 171 6.50 -23.72 27.95
CA ILE A 171 5.66 -24.86 28.39
C ILE A 171 6.53 -26.07 28.71
N HIS A 172 7.48 -26.42 27.83
CA HIS A 172 8.37 -27.55 28.06
C HIS A 172 9.23 -27.37 29.31
N ARG A 173 9.74 -26.15 29.55
CA ARG A 173 10.46 -25.83 30.80
C ARG A 173 9.57 -25.93 32.03
N GLY A 174 8.33 -25.42 31.97
CA GLY A 174 7.37 -25.53 33.05
C GLY A 174 7.02 -26.98 33.40
N LEU A 175 6.85 -27.84 32.39
CA LEU A 175 6.62 -29.27 32.59
C LEU A 175 7.83 -29.98 33.20
N GLN A 176 9.04 -29.64 32.78
CA GLN A 176 10.26 -30.20 33.37
C GLN A 176 10.49 -29.78 34.83
N MET A 177 10.03 -28.60 35.24
CA MET A 177 10.12 -28.15 36.64
C MET A 177 9.03 -28.74 37.54
N ALA A 178 7.97 -29.31 36.97
CA ALA A 178 6.86 -29.91 37.71
C ALA A 178 7.05 -31.41 38.02
N HIS A 179 8.09 -32.03 37.46
CA HIS A 179 8.48 -33.43 37.66
C HIS A 179 9.80 -33.52 38.45
#